data_AF-A0A1Y2MM58-F1
#
_entry.id   AF-A0A1Y2MM58-F1
#
_cell.length_a   1.000
_cell.length_b   1.000
_cell.length_c   1.000
_cell.angle_alpha   90.00
_cell.angle_beta   90.00
_cell.angle_gamma   90.00
#
_symmetry.space_group_name_H-M   'P 1'
#
loop_
_entity.id
_entity.type
_entity.pdbx_description
1 polymer ?
#
loop_
_entity_poly.entity_id
_entity_poly.type
_entity_poly.pdbx_seq_one_letter_code
_entity_poly.pdbx_strand_id
1 'polypeptide(L)'
;MSAVFADDNTRAGLALGKLNELGSPDHIANHLHEHGVVGDHHAETCPIANHIRRETRLNVSVTHLAWRIADNSSTFGWHLPEHVAAFILAFDEGRYPDLVTKDD
;
A
#
# COMPACT_ATOMS: atom_id res chain seq x y z
N MET A 1 -26.42 -2.98 -2.77
CA MET A 1 -25.00 -3.37 -2.59
C MET A 1 -24.04 -2.32 -3.19
N SER A 2 -24.28 -1.00 -3.07
CA SER A 2 -23.52 0.00 -3.88
C SER A 2 -22.88 1.18 -3.13
N ALA A 3 -23.27 1.49 -1.89
CA ALA A 3 -22.72 2.64 -1.17
C ALA A 3 -21.43 2.30 -0.39
N VAL A 4 -21.37 1.11 0.24
CA VAL A 4 -20.24 0.69 1.07
C VAL A 4 -18.96 0.50 0.23
N PHE A 5 -19.07 -0.14 -0.94
CA PHE A 5 -17.91 -0.33 -1.82
C PHE A 5 -17.35 0.99 -2.39
N ALA A 6 -18.21 1.97 -2.66
CA ALA A 6 -17.76 3.28 -3.11
C ALA A 6 -16.96 3.98 -2.00
N ASP A 7 -17.45 3.89 -0.75
CA ASP A 7 -16.78 4.45 0.41
C ASP A 7 -15.43 3.77 0.70
N ASP A 8 -15.38 2.43 0.65
CA ASP A 8 -14.14 1.67 0.87
C ASP A 8 -13.06 2.02 -0.17
N ASN A 9 -13.45 2.07 -1.45
CA ASN A 9 -12.55 2.46 -2.54
C ASN A 9 -12.03 3.89 -2.34
N THR A 10 -12.91 4.81 -1.92
CA THR A 10 -12.51 6.19 -1.62
C THR A 10 -11.52 6.25 -0.46
N ARG A 11 -11.75 5.51 0.63
CA ARG A 11 -10.85 5.50 1.79
C ARG A 11 -9.46 4.97 1.44
N ALA A 12 -9.38 3.82 0.76
CA ALA A 12 -8.09 3.26 0.33
C ALA A 12 -7.39 4.16 -0.70
N GLY A 13 -8.14 4.73 -1.66
CA GLY A 13 -7.60 5.66 -2.65
C GLY A 13 -7.05 6.95 -2.01
N LEU A 14 -7.71 7.50 -1.00
CA LEU A 14 -7.23 8.66 -0.25
C LEU A 14 -5.95 8.36 0.53
N ALA A 15 -5.84 7.19 1.15
CA ALA A 15 -4.62 6.77 1.84
C ALA A 15 -3.43 6.65 0.87
N LEU A 16 -3.64 6.04 -0.29
CA LEU A 16 -2.64 5.99 -1.37
C LEU A 16 -2.27 7.37 -1.91
N GLY A 17 -3.25 8.27 -2.05
CA GLY A 17 -3.02 9.65 -2.47
C GLY A 17 -2.09 10.39 -1.51
N LYS A 18 -2.33 10.28 -0.20
CA LYS A 18 -1.47 10.89 0.84
C LYS A 18 -0.03 10.37 0.80
N LEU A 19 0.16 9.07 0.59
CA LEU A 19 1.50 8.50 0.43
C LEU A 19 2.18 9.05 -0.83
N ASN A 20 1.44 9.17 -1.94
CA ASN A 20 1.98 9.70 -3.19
C ASN A 20 2.37 11.19 -3.08
N GLU A 21 1.65 11.97 -2.26
CA GLU A 21 1.94 13.38 -1.99
C GLU A 21 3.28 13.60 -1.26
N LEU A 22 3.86 12.55 -0.64
CA LEU A 22 5.21 12.60 -0.07
C LEU A 22 6.30 12.82 -1.13
N GLY A 23 6.00 12.53 -2.40
CA GLY A 23 6.80 12.97 -3.54
C GLY A 23 8.00 12.09 -3.92
N SER A 24 8.34 11.07 -3.13
CA SER A 24 9.40 10.12 -3.50
C SER A 24 9.28 8.77 -2.76
N PRO A 25 9.86 7.69 -3.31
CA PRO A 25 10.01 6.41 -2.61
C PRO A 25 10.67 6.53 -1.24
N ASP A 26 11.73 7.33 -1.12
CA ASP A 26 12.48 7.48 0.14
C ASP A 26 11.66 8.22 1.20
N HIS A 27 10.85 9.21 0.81
CA HIS A 27 9.94 9.87 1.76
C HIS A 27 8.81 8.96 2.21
N ILE A 28 8.28 8.11 1.30
CA ILE A 28 7.32 7.06 1.67
C ILE A 28 7.97 6.09 2.65
N ALA A 29 9.19 5.62 2.38
CA ALA A 29 9.92 4.71 3.25
C ALA A 29 10.11 5.29 4.65
N ASN A 30 10.59 6.54 4.74
CA ASN A 30 10.76 7.25 6.01
C ASN A 30 9.44 7.39 6.76
N HIS A 31 8.36 7.76 6.07
CA HIS A 31 7.03 7.86 6.69
C HIS A 31 6.58 6.51 7.27
N LEU A 32 6.75 5.42 6.53
CA LEU A 32 6.38 4.08 7.00
C LEU A 32 7.25 3.66 8.20
N HIS A 33 8.55 3.94 8.16
CA HIS A 33 9.49 3.70 9.25
C HIS A 33 9.09 4.45 10.53
N GLU A 34 8.83 5.75 10.43
CA GLU A 34 8.41 6.60 11.55
C GLU A 34 7.11 6.12 12.20
N HIS A 35 6.24 5.50 11.41
CA HIS A 35 4.99 4.93 11.90
C HIS A 35 5.14 3.47 12.35
N GLY A 36 6.31 2.84 12.20
CA GLY A 36 6.54 1.45 12.53
C GLY A 36 5.72 0.49 11.65
N VAL A 37 5.50 0.86 10.39
CA VAL A 37 4.82 0.01 9.40
C VAL A 37 5.86 -0.79 8.63
N VAL A 38 5.85 -2.11 8.84
CA VAL A 38 6.68 -3.09 8.13
C VAL A 38 5.80 -3.98 7.26
N GLY A 39 6.41 -4.80 6.41
CA GLY A 39 5.71 -5.77 5.58
C GLY A 39 6.63 -6.71 4.80
N ASP A 40 6.05 -7.57 3.97
CA ASP A 40 6.77 -8.55 3.16
C ASP A 40 6.59 -8.27 1.66
N HIS A 41 7.28 -9.03 0.81
CA HIS A 41 7.17 -8.93 -0.65
C HIS A 41 5.86 -9.50 -1.24
N HIS A 42 4.84 -9.73 -0.41
CA HIS A 42 3.53 -10.18 -0.84
C HIS A 42 2.57 -9.01 -0.97
N ALA A 43 1.73 -9.04 -2.01
CA ALA A 43 0.83 -7.94 -2.34
C ALA A 43 -0.12 -7.55 -1.18
N GLU A 44 -0.49 -8.50 -0.31
CA GLU A 44 -1.43 -8.26 0.80
C GLU A 44 -0.74 -7.89 2.12
N THR A 45 0.58 -8.11 2.21
CA THR A 45 1.35 -7.86 3.44
C THR A 45 2.51 -6.89 3.22
N CYS A 46 2.63 -6.28 2.05
CA CYS A 46 3.65 -5.26 1.80
C CYS A 46 3.43 -4.02 2.69
N PRO A 47 4.46 -3.19 2.90
CA PRO A 47 4.35 -2.03 3.77
C PRO A 47 3.19 -1.08 3.40
N ILE A 48 2.93 -0.91 2.10
CA ILE A 48 1.80 -0.09 1.61
C ILE A 48 0.46 -0.72 1.99
N ALA A 49 0.29 -2.04 1.77
CA ALA A 49 -0.94 -2.74 2.14
C ALA A 49 -1.19 -2.68 3.65
N ASN A 50 -0.15 -2.87 4.46
CA ASN A 50 -0.23 -2.77 5.91
C ASN A 50 -0.55 -1.35 6.39
N HIS A 51 0.02 -0.32 5.76
CA HIS A 51 -0.33 1.07 6.04
C HIS A 51 -1.81 1.34 5.76
N ILE A 52 -2.31 0.96 4.58
CA ILE A 52 -3.71 1.16 4.21
C ILE A 52 -4.64 0.40 5.17
N ARG A 53 -4.30 -0.84 5.53
CA ARG A 53 -5.04 -1.62 6.51
C ARG A 53 -5.09 -0.94 7.87
N ARG A 54 -3.98 -0.36 8.32
CA ARG A 54 -3.93 0.38 9.59
C ARG A 54 -4.81 1.63 9.55
N GLU A 55 -4.72 2.43 8.50
CA GLU A 55 -5.43 3.71 8.39
C GLU A 55 -6.95 3.52 8.15
N THR A 56 -7.33 2.48 7.42
CA THR A 56 -8.70 2.35 6.90
C THR A 56 -9.44 1.11 7.40
N ARG A 57 -8.73 0.16 8.03
CA ARG A 57 -9.21 -1.19 8.40
C ARG A 57 -9.62 -2.05 7.20
N LEU A 58 -9.18 -1.71 5.99
CA LEU A 58 -9.45 -2.46 4.77
C LEU A 58 -8.27 -3.38 4.43
N ASN A 59 -8.57 -4.62 4.04
CA ASN A 59 -7.55 -5.49 3.46
C ASN A 59 -7.42 -5.17 1.98
N VAL A 60 -6.20 -4.85 1.54
CA VAL A 60 -5.90 -4.52 0.15
C VAL A 60 -4.74 -5.37 -0.36
N SER A 61 -4.79 -5.68 -1.65
CA SER A 61 -3.68 -6.30 -2.39
C SER A 61 -3.08 -5.22 -3.28
N VAL A 62 -1.78 -4.96 -3.12
CA VAL A 62 -1.04 -3.89 -3.79
C VAL A 62 0.16 -4.49 -4.53
N THR A 63 0.24 -4.20 -5.82
CA THR A 63 1.39 -4.53 -6.68
C THR A 63 1.92 -3.25 -7.29
N HIS A 64 3.12 -3.27 -7.88
CA HIS A 64 3.68 -2.08 -8.56
C HIS A 64 2.82 -1.58 -9.73
N LEU A 65 1.87 -2.37 -10.25
CA LEU A 65 0.98 -2.00 -11.36
C LEU A 65 -0.37 -1.46 -10.88
N ALA A 66 -0.93 -2.07 -9.84
CA ALA A 66 -2.31 -1.83 -9.43
C ALA A 66 -2.55 -2.26 -7.98
N TRP A 67 -3.66 -1.78 -7.42
CA TRP A 67 -4.18 -2.20 -6.13
C TRP A 67 -5.67 -2.57 -6.21
N ARG A 68 -6.12 -3.38 -5.26
CA ARG A 68 -7.53 -3.78 -5.10
C ARG A 68 -7.86 -4.07 -3.64
N ILE A 69 -9.15 -4.03 -3.28
CA ILE A 69 -9.64 -4.53 -1.99
C ILE A 69 -9.74 -6.06 -2.05
N ALA A 70 -9.16 -6.76 -1.07
CA ALA A 70 -9.02 -8.23 -1.08
C ALA A 70 -10.38 -8.96 -1.04
N ASP A 71 -11.37 -8.39 -0.35
CA ASP A 71 -12.72 -8.97 -0.24
C ASP A 71 -13.60 -8.76 -1.49
N ASN A 72 -13.12 -7.97 -2.46
CA ASN A 72 -13.81 -7.80 -3.73
C ASN A 72 -13.34 -8.87 -4.72
N SER A 73 -14.25 -9.76 -5.13
CA SER A 73 -14.06 -10.70 -6.25
C SER A 73 -13.90 -10.00 -7.61
N SER A 74 -13.97 -8.67 -7.63
CA SER A 74 -13.77 -7.84 -8.81
C SER A 74 -12.32 -7.91 -9.26
N THR A 75 -12.11 -8.41 -10.48
CA THR A 75 -10.80 -8.49 -11.14
C THR A 75 -10.21 -7.12 -11.49
N PHE A 76 -10.98 -6.04 -11.32
CA PHE A 76 -10.56 -4.68 -11.64
C PHE A 76 -9.78 -4.05 -10.48
N GLY A 77 -8.46 -3.99 -10.62
CA GLY A 77 -7.60 -3.15 -9.79
C GLY A 77 -7.57 -1.71 -10.31
N TRP A 78 -7.32 -0.76 -9.42
CA TRP A 78 -7.05 0.63 -9.77
C TRP A 78 -5.55 0.83 -9.98
N HIS A 79 -5.18 1.72 -10.90
CA HIS A 79 -3.77 2.07 -11.09
C HIS A 79 -3.17 2.64 -9.80
N LEU A 80 -1.92 2.25 -9.55
CA LEU A 80 -1.18 2.76 -8.42
C LEU A 80 -0.62 4.15 -8.74
N PRO A 81 -0.67 5.11 -7.79
CA PRO A 81 0.03 6.37 -7.96
C PRO A 81 1.53 6.18 -8.18
N GLU A 82 2.14 7.05 -8.99
CA GLU A 82 3.50 6.90 -9.50
C GLU A 82 4.57 6.68 -8.41
N HIS A 83 4.58 7.51 -7.37
CA HIS A 83 5.59 7.39 -6.31
C HIS A 83 5.38 6.14 -5.45
N VAL A 84 4.14 5.70 -5.29
CA VAL A 84 3.82 4.44 -4.60
C VAL A 84 4.29 3.25 -5.45
N ALA A 85 4.10 3.29 -6.77
CA ALA A 85 4.58 2.25 -7.67
C ALA A 85 6.11 2.14 -7.64
N ALA A 86 6.78 3.29 -7.69
CA ALA A 86 8.23 3.39 -7.57
C ALA A 86 8.73 2.88 -6.20
N PHE A 87 8.01 3.17 -5.12
CA PHE A 87 8.31 2.62 -3.79
C PHE A 87 8.25 1.09 -3.78
N ILE A 88 7.18 0.49 -4.32
CA ILE A 88 7.05 -0.98 -4.32
C ILE A 88 8.17 -1.64 -5.11
N LEU A 89 8.53 -1.10 -6.28
CA LEU A 89 9.67 -1.60 -7.05
C LEU A 89 10.98 -1.52 -6.24
N ALA A 90 11.27 -0.36 -5.63
CA ALA A 90 12.46 -0.20 -4.81
C ALA A 90 12.47 -1.11 -3.55
N PHE A 91 11.31 -1.34 -2.95
CA PHE A 91 11.14 -2.27 -1.84
C PHE A 91 11.42 -3.71 -2.29
N ASP A 92 10.86 -4.15 -3.41
CA ASP A 92 11.07 -5.48 -3.99
C ASP A 92 12.52 -5.72 -4.43
N GLU A 93 13.24 -4.66 -4.78
CA GLU A 93 14.70 -4.67 -5.02
C GLU A 93 15.54 -4.72 -3.73
N GLY A 94 14.91 -4.68 -2.56
CA GLY A 94 15.59 -4.75 -1.26
C GLY A 94 16.21 -3.44 -0.79
N ARG A 95 15.78 -2.27 -1.33
CA ARG A 95 16.35 -0.97 -0.96
C ARG A 95 15.98 -0.49 0.45
N TYR A 96 14.94 -1.07 1.05
CA TYR A 96 14.42 -0.69 2.38
C TYR A 96 14.35 -1.89 3.33
N PRO A 97 15.50 -2.46 3.75
CA PRO A 97 15.54 -3.67 4.56
C PRO A 97 14.97 -3.49 5.98
N ASP A 98 14.88 -2.26 6.46
CA ASP A 98 14.30 -1.90 7.75
C ASP A 98 12.76 -1.95 7.77
N LEU A 99 12.14 -1.93 6.58
CA LEU A 99 10.69 -2.07 6.42
C LEU A 99 10.25 -3.53 6.21
N VAL A 100 11.18 -4.47 6.17
CA VAL A 100 10.87 -5.90 6.01
C VAL A 100 10.49 -6.48 7.38
N THR A 101 9.41 -7.26 7.44
CA THR A 101 9.06 -8.00 8.67
C THR A 101 10.21 -8.90 9.05
N LYS A 102 10.64 -8.83 10.32
CA LYS A 102 11.63 -9.78 10.84
C LYS A 102 10.87 -11.02 11.28
N ASP A 103 11.14 -12.15 10.63
CA ASP A 103 10.73 -13.46 11.15
C ASP A 103 11.44 -13.67 12.50
N ASP A 104 10.67 -13.66 13.60
CA ASP A 104 11.08 -14.11 14.93
C ASP A 104 10.91 -15.63 15.06
#